data_AF-A0A3B0S0R0-F1
#
_entry.id   AF-A0A3B0S0R0-F1
#
_cell.length_a   1.000
_cell.length_b   1.000
_cell.length_c   1.000
_cell.angle_alpha   90.00
_cell.angle_beta   90.00
_cell.angle_gamma   90.00
#
_symmetry.space_group_name_H-M   'P 1'
#
loop_
_entity.id
_entity.type
_entity.pdbx_description
1 polymer ?
#
loop_
_entity_poly.entity_id
_entity_poly.type
_entity_poly.pdbx_seq_one_letter_code
_entity_poly.pdbx_strand_id
1 'polypeptide(L)'
;MCTSAVVLMDLDRGTLARIDRKLLAGLGNDETFRTLRVPATGAKWATWKRYCDAAGISMGRAVAALIDAELLSVFGEFVGDDPAILAQRANEKLATREQELTDRETRVAAGEERLRSWGNRLRLREGELDARQQRVELVLKVLRETSMANEKVGRNQRCPCGSDLKYKRCHGSSGRE
;
A
#
# COMPACT_ATOMS: atom_id res chain seq x y z
N MET A 1 -3.26 28.42 -34.22
CA MET A 1 -3.27 29.59 -33.32
C MET A 1 -4.54 29.49 -32.48
N CYS A 2 -4.44 29.01 -31.25
CA CYS A 2 -5.60 28.85 -30.36
C CYS A 2 -5.78 30.13 -29.54
N THR A 3 -6.86 30.83 -29.80
CA THR A 3 -7.31 31.99 -29.00
C THR A 3 -7.73 31.51 -27.61
N SER A 4 -6.95 31.87 -26.59
CA SER A 4 -7.36 31.73 -25.18
C SER A 4 -8.59 32.61 -24.93
N ALA A 5 -9.76 31.99 -24.97
CA ALA A 5 -10.98 32.60 -24.46
C ALA A 5 -10.80 32.80 -22.95
N VAL A 6 -10.79 34.05 -22.50
CA VAL A 6 -10.92 34.39 -21.09
C VAL A 6 -12.32 33.98 -20.66
N VAL A 7 -12.43 32.84 -19.99
CA VAL A 7 -13.68 32.38 -19.36
C VAL A 7 -13.95 33.33 -18.20
N LEU A 8 -14.82 34.32 -18.44
CA LEU A 8 -15.35 35.19 -17.40
C LEU A 8 -16.18 34.29 -16.45
N MET A 9 -15.65 34.03 -15.26
CA MET A 9 -16.34 33.20 -14.27
C MET A 9 -17.58 33.95 -13.77
N ASP A 10 -18.76 33.39 -13.99
CA ASP A 10 -19.99 33.75 -13.27
C ASP A 10 -19.91 33.17 -11.85
N LEU A 11 -19.04 33.80 -11.05
CA LEU A 11 -19.10 33.70 -9.61
C LEU A 11 -20.15 34.70 -9.14
N ASP A 12 -21.16 34.23 -8.41
CA ASP A 12 -22.13 35.12 -7.77
C ASP A 12 -21.37 36.07 -6.83
N ARG A 13 -21.25 37.32 -7.27
CA ARG A 13 -20.51 38.37 -6.56
C ARG A 13 -21.10 38.61 -5.17
N GLY A 14 -22.38 38.34 -4.97
CA GLY A 14 -23.04 38.44 -3.67
C GLY A 14 -22.52 37.40 -2.67
N THR A 15 -22.41 36.15 -3.11
CA THR A 15 -21.86 35.06 -2.29
C THR A 15 -20.39 35.29 -1.97
N LEU A 16 -19.57 35.68 -2.94
CA LEU A 16 -18.16 36.01 -2.71
C LEU A 16 -18.00 37.17 -1.73
N ALA A 17 -18.72 38.28 -1.93
CA ALA A 17 -18.65 39.42 -1.02
C ALA A 17 -19.10 39.07 0.41
N ARG A 18 -20.01 38.10 0.57
CA ARG A 18 -20.42 37.63 1.90
C ARG A 18 -19.33 36.78 2.56
N ILE A 19 -18.68 35.89 1.82
CA ILE A 19 -17.55 35.08 2.31
C ILE A 19 -16.38 36.00 2.66
N ASP A 20 -16.06 36.94 1.78
CA ASP A 20 -14.99 37.92 1.96
C ASP A 20 -15.21 38.76 3.22
N ARG A 21 -16.42 39.33 3.41
CA ARG A 21 -16.78 40.05 4.64
C ARG A 21 -16.64 39.21 5.91
N LYS A 22 -16.95 37.91 5.86
CA LYS A 22 -16.81 37.01 7.02
C LYS A 22 -15.33 36.71 7.33
N LEU A 23 -14.53 36.50 6.29
CA LEU A 23 -13.08 36.28 6.44
C LEU A 23 -12.39 37.55 6.96
N LEU A 24 -12.69 38.70 6.36
CA LEU A 24 -12.22 40.03 6.78
C LEU A 24 -12.60 40.36 8.24
N ALA A 25 -13.83 40.07 8.65
CA ALA A 25 -14.28 40.32 10.02
C ALA A 25 -13.56 39.44 11.06
N GLY A 26 -13.14 38.22 10.68
CA GLY A 26 -12.41 37.29 11.56
C GLY A 26 -10.89 37.50 11.59
N LEU A 27 -10.30 38.13 10.57
CA LEU A 27 -8.85 38.29 10.42
C LEU A 27 -8.33 39.66 10.89
N GLY A 28 -9.20 40.61 11.23
CA GLY A 28 -8.80 42.00 11.48
C GLY A 28 -8.37 42.71 10.18
N ASN A 29 -8.34 44.04 10.20
CA ASN A 29 -8.10 44.91 9.02
C ASN A 29 -6.68 44.86 8.45
N ASP A 30 -6.00 43.71 8.46
CA ASP A 30 -4.70 43.57 7.83
C ASP A 30 -4.91 43.24 6.33
N GLU A 31 -4.76 44.24 5.47
CA GLU A 31 -5.03 44.24 4.01
C GLU A 31 -4.17 43.24 3.19
N THR A 32 -3.51 42.28 3.82
CA THR A 32 -2.66 41.31 3.14
C THR A 32 -3.42 40.02 2.77
N PHE A 33 -4.48 40.16 1.96
CA PHE A 33 -5.11 39.01 1.31
C PHE A 33 -4.15 38.37 0.31
N ARG A 34 -3.29 37.46 0.81
CA ARG A 34 -2.50 36.58 -0.03
C ARG A 34 -3.46 35.64 -0.74
N THR A 35 -3.63 35.82 -2.04
CA THR A 35 -4.29 34.84 -2.89
C THR A 35 -3.53 33.51 -2.80
N LEU A 36 -4.08 32.56 -2.03
CA LEU A 36 -3.52 31.21 -1.92
C LEU A 36 -3.82 30.48 -3.24
N ARG A 37 -2.82 30.42 -4.12
CA ARG A 37 -2.86 29.54 -5.28
C ARG A 37 -2.73 28.10 -4.81
N VAL A 38 -3.84 27.37 -4.86
CA VAL A 38 -3.84 25.92 -4.61
C VAL A 38 -3.25 25.22 -5.85
N PRO A 39 -2.10 24.54 -5.75
CA PRO A 39 -1.52 23.83 -6.88
C PRO A 39 -2.34 22.57 -7.17
N ALA A 40 -3.15 22.62 -8.22
CA ALA A 40 -3.88 21.47 -8.72
C ALA A 40 -3.42 21.15 -10.16
N THR A 41 -3.11 19.87 -10.40
CA THR A 41 -2.73 19.39 -11.73
C THR A 41 -3.92 19.45 -12.68
N GLY A 42 -3.67 19.58 -13.98
CA GLY A 42 -4.75 19.63 -14.98
C GLY A 42 -5.71 18.44 -14.92
N ALA A 43 -5.19 17.25 -14.58
CA ALA A 43 -6.00 16.04 -14.38
C ALA A 43 -6.95 16.14 -13.18
N LYS A 44 -6.47 16.68 -12.04
CA LYS A 44 -7.32 16.91 -10.85
C LYS A 44 -8.43 17.92 -11.17
N TRP A 45 -8.10 18.99 -11.89
CA TRP A 45 -9.07 19.98 -12.34
C TRP A 45 -10.13 19.39 -13.29
N ALA A 46 -9.73 18.60 -14.28
CA ALA A 46 -10.65 17.99 -15.23
C ALA A 46 -11.61 16.99 -14.55
N THR A 47 -11.12 16.25 -13.56
CA THR A 47 -11.95 15.35 -12.76
C THR A 47 -12.94 16.13 -11.91
N TRP A 48 -12.50 17.21 -11.25
CA TRP A 48 -13.39 18.02 -10.43
C TRP A 48 -14.48 18.72 -11.25
N LYS A 49 -14.13 19.25 -12.43
CA LYS A 49 -15.09 19.83 -13.36
C LYS A 49 -16.20 18.82 -13.74
N ARG A 50 -15.83 17.58 -14.07
CA ARG A 50 -16.80 16.52 -14.40
C ARG A 50 -17.77 16.23 -13.26
N TYR A 51 -17.30 16.24 -12.01
CA TYR A 51 -18.18 16.08 -10.86
C TYR A 51 -19.14 17.26 -10.70
N CYS A 52 -18.67 18.50 -10.90
CA CYS A 52 -19.51 19.69 -10.83
C CYS A 52 -20.58 19.68 -11.94
N ASP A 53 -20.19 19.33 -13.17
CA ASP A 53 -21.09 19.22 -14.31
C ASP A 53 -22.17 18.14 -14.07
N ALA A 54 -21.78 16.96 -13.55
CA ALA A 54 -22.72 15.89 -13.21
C ALA A 54 -23.70 16.27 -12.08
N ALA A 55 -23.24 17.11 -11.15
CA ALA A 55 -24.07 17.63 -10.06
C ALA A 55 -24.88 18.88 -10.45
N GLY A 56 -24.74 19.40 -11.68
CA GLY A 56 -25.44 20.61 -12.14
C GLY A 56 -25.05 21.89 -11.41
N ILE A 57 -23.85 21.93 -10.81
CA ILE A 57 -23.35 23.08 -10.06
C ILE A 57 -22.09 23.65 -10.72
N SER A 58 -21.90 24.97 -10.63
CA SER A 58 -20.66 25.58 -11.10
C SER A 58 -19.50 25.20 -10.16
N MET A 59 -18.29 25.09 -10.71
CA MET A 59 -17.09 24.83 -9.90
C MET A 59 -16.91 25.88 -8.80
N GLY A 60 -17.19 27.16 -9.10
CA GLY A 60 -17.13 28.23 -8.10
C GLY A 60 -18.10 28.01 -6.94
N ARG A 61 -19.31 27.52 -7.22
CA ARG A 61 -20.31 27.18 -6.19
C ARG A 61 -19.90 25.95 -5.39
N ALA A 62 -19.30 24.95 -6.03
CA ALA A 62 -18.76 23.77 -5.33
C ALA A 62 -17.61 24.14 -4.39
N VAL A 63 -16.68 24.99 -4.84
CA VAL A 63 -15.58 25.52 -4.01
C VAL A 63 -16.13 26.34 -2.85
N ALA A 64 -17.05 27.27 -3.11
CA ALA A 64 -17.66 28.10 -2.09
C ALA A 64 -18.42 27.25 -1.05
N ALA A 65 -19.14 26.21 -1.47
CA ALA A 65 -19.84 25.30 -0.56
C ALA A 65 -18.88 24.47 0.30
N LEU A 66 -17.73 24.06 -0.25
CA LEU A 66 -16.69 23.37 0.54
C LEU A 66 -16.03 24.32 1.54
N ILE A 67 -15.71 25.54 1.11
CA ILE A 67 -15.19 26.58 2.01
C ILE A 67 -16.22 26.89 3.10
N ASP A 68 -17.48 27.11 2.74
CA ASP A 68 -18.56 27.36 3.71
C ASP A 68 -18.75 26.17 4.64
N ALA A 69 -18.67 24.92 4.16
CA ALA A 69 -18.79 23.72 5.00
C ALA A 69 -17.62 23.57 5.97
N GLU A 70 -16.39 23.83 5.53
CA GLU A 70 -15.21 23.82 6.39
C GLU A 70 -15.25 24.98 7.38
N LEU A 71 -15.59 26.19 6.93
CA LEU A 71 -15.78 27.34 7.80
C LEU A 71 -16.92 27.10 8.80
N LEU A 72 -18.04 26.49 8.41
CA LEU A 72 -19.12 26.15 9.34
C LEU A 72 -18.77 24.96 10.25
N SER A 73 -17.88 24.06 9.84
CA SER A 73 -17.35 22.99 10.69
C SER A 73 -16.36 23.53 11.74
N VAL A 74 -15.58 24.54 11.34
CA VAL A 74 -14.58 25.22 12.19
C VAL A 74 -15.23 26.27 13.10
N PHE A 75 -16.20 27.04 12.58
CA PHE A 75 -16.84 28.19 13.21
C PHE A 75 -18.34 27.99 13.50
N GLY A 76 -18.86 26.76 13.39
CA GLY A 76 -20.27 26.44 13.58
C GLY A 76 -20.79 26.87 14.95
N GLU A 77 -21.78 27.76 14.92
CA GLU A 77 -22.45 28.43 16.05
C GLU A 77 -21.57 29.35 16.90
N PHE A 78 -21.14 30.49 16.35
CA PHE A 78 -20.83 31.66 17.18
C PHE A 78 -21.46 32.90 16.57
N VAL A 79 -22.71 33.16 16.97
CA VAL A 79 -23.26 34.51 16.91
C VAL A 79 -22.74 35.23 18.15
N GLY A 80 -21.53 35.77 18.02
CA GLY A 80 -20.83 36.54 19.06
C GLY A 80 -20.11 35.65 20.08
N ASP A 81 -18.78 35.54 19.98
CA ASP A 81 -17.88 35.55 21.15
C ASP A 81 -16.39 35.45 20.73
N ASP A 82 -15.57 35.86 21.68
CA ASP A 82 -14.13 36.12 21.72
C ASP A 82 -13.22 35.09 20.99
N PRO A 83 -12.27 35.53 20.13
CA PRO A 83 -11.31 34.66 19.44
C PRO A 83 -10.53 33.70 20.36
N ALA A 84 -10.39 34.00 21.65
CA ALA A 84 -9.76 33.11 22.62
C ALA A 84 -10.52 31.78 22.82
N ILE A 85 -11.86 31.81 22.80
CA ILE A 85 -12.71 30.63 23.01
C ILE A 85 -12.64 29.70 21.80
N LEU A 86 -12.53 30.26 20.59
CA LEU A 86 -12.34 29.51 19.36
C LEU A 86 -10.98 28.79 19.33
N ALA A 87 -9.91 29.48 19.74
CA ALA A 87 -8.59 28.88 19.83
C ALA A 87 -8.55 27.72 20.84
N GLN A 88 -9.19 27.90 22.00
CA GLN A 88 -9.29 26.84 23.01
C GLN A 88 -10.01 25.59 22.46
N ARG A 89 -11.18 25.76 21.85
CA ARG A 89 -11.96 24.64 21.30
C ARG A 89 -11.26 23.95 20.13
N ALA A 90 -10.50 24.71 19.32
CA ALA A 90 -9.67 24.14 18.26
C ALA A 90 -8.55 23.27 18.84
N ASN A 91 -7.88 23.72 19.90
CA ASN A 91 -6.84 22.94 20.60
C ASN A 91 -7.40 21.66 21.23
N GLU A 92 -8.59 21.73 21.85
CA GLU A 92 -9.26 20.54 22.41
C GLU A 92 -9.59 19.49 21.33
N LYS A 93 -10.08 19.93 20.16
CA LYS A 93 -10.33 19.05 19.01
C LYS A 93 -9.03 18.47 18.46
N LEU A 94 -7.95 19.24 18.41
CA LEU A 94 -6.63 18.76 17.97
C LEU A 94 -6.08 17.73 18.95
N ALA A 95 -6.14 17.99 20.25
CA ALA A 95 -5.68 17.05 21.28
C ALA A 95 -6.42 15.71 21.20
N THR A 96 -7.74 15.75 20.97
CA THR A 96 -8.55 14.53 20.76
C THR A 96 -8.07 13.75 19.53
N ARG A 97 -7.83 14.43 18.41
CA ARG A 97 -7.32 13.78 17.19
C ARG A 97 -5.91 13.23 17.34
N GLU A 98 -5.03 13.94 18.05
CA GLU A 98 -3.67 13.47 18.35
C GLU A 98 -3.70 12.19 19.20
N GLN A 99 -4.62 12.13 20.17
CA GLN A 99 -4.82 10.92 20.96
C GLN A 99 -5.34 9.76 20.11
N GLU A 100 -6.35 9.98 19.25
CA GLU A 100 -6.86 8.97 18.33
C GLU A 100 -5.79 8.44 17.37
N LEU A 101 -4.92 9.33 16.88
CA LEU A 101 -3.78 8.95 16.02
C LEU A 101 -2.76 8.12 16.78
N THR A 102 -2.42 8.51 18.01
CA THR A 102 -1.53 7.74 18.88
C THR A 102 -2.08 6.34 19.15
N ASP A 103 -3.38 6.22 19.43
CA ASP A 103 -4.06 4.93 19.61
C ASP A 103 -4.09 4.09 18.33
N ARG A 104 -4.18 4.75 17.17
CA ARG A 104 -4.10 4.05 15.88
C ARG A 104 -2.68 3.58 15.60
N GLU A 105 -1.66 4.40 15.84
CA GLU A 105 -0.26 4.08 15.63
C GLU A 105 0.18 2.91 16.52
N THR A 106 -0.18 2.92 17.80
CA THR A 106 0.11 1.81 18.72
C THR A 106 -0.54 0.50 18.27
N ARG A 107 -1.79 0.54 17.78
CA ARG A 107 -2.47 -0.64 17.22
C ARG A 107 -1.78 -1.18 15.96
N VAL A 108 -1.33 -0.29 15.06
CA VAL A 108 -0.58 -0.67 13.86
C VAL A 108 0.75 -1.29 14.24
N ALA A 109 1.53 -0.65 15.12
CA ALA A 109 2.81 -1.17 15.60
C ALA A 109 2.68 -2.56 16.24
N ALA A 110 1.65 -2.77 17.06
CA ALA A 110 1.35 -4.08 17.63
C ALA A 110 0.98 -5.12 16.55
N GLY A 111 0.28 -4.71 15.49
CA GLY A 111 -0.02 -5.55 14.33
C GLY A 111 1.22 -5.95 13.55
N GLU A 112 2.12 -5.00 13.29
CA GLU A 112 3.39 -5.23 12.61
C GLU A 112 4.30 -6.17 13.38
N GLU A 113 4.39 -6.04 14.71
CA GLU A 113 5.15 -6.97 15.55
C GLU A 113 4.58 -8.40 15.47
N ARG A 114 3.24 -8.55 15.52
CA ARG A 114 2.60 -9.86 15.34
C ARG A 114 2.93 -10.47 13.97
N LEU A 115 2.89 -9.67 12.90
CA LEU A 115 3.24 -10.13 11.55
C LEU A 115 4.72 -10.52 11.46
N ARG A 116 5.63 -9.74 12.04
CA ARG A 116 7.07 -10.06 12.10
C ARG A 116 7.31 -11.38 12.85
N SER A 117 6.70 -11.55 14.02
CA SER A 117 6.78 -12.79 14.80
C SER A 117 6.22 -14.00 14.04
N TRP A 118 5.09 -13.83 13.35
CA TRP A 118 4.53 -14.89 12.51
C TRP A 118 5.42 -15.23 11.32
N GLY A 119 5.99 -14.24 10.63
CA GLY A 119 6.95 -14.45 9.55
C GLY A 119 8.22 -15.18 10.00
N ASN A 120 8.70 -14.93 11.22
CA ASN A 120 9.82 -15.66 11.79
C ASN A 120 9.47 -17.14 12.05
N ARG A 121 8.28 -17.42 12.57
CA ARG A 121 7.80 -18.81 12.77
C ARG A 121 7.62 -19.54 11.45
N LEU A 122 7.14 -18.85 10.41
CA LEU A 122 6.98 -19.44 9.08
C LEU A 122 8.34 -19.85 8.50
N ARG A 123 9.34 -18.94 8.55
CA ARG A 123 10.70 -19.22 8.09
C ARG A 123 11.36 -20.38 8.81
N LEU A 124 11.14 -20.51 10.13
CA LEU A 124 11.63 -21.66 10.89
C LEU A 124 11.00 -22.97 10.40
N ARG A 125 9.68 -22.99 10.22
CA ARG A 125 8.96 -24.16 9.70
C ARG A 125 9.38 -24.52 8.29
N GLU A 126 9.61 -23.54 7.44
CA GLU A 126 10.11 -23.72 6.08
C GLU A 126 11.48 -24.42 6.11
N GLY A 127 12.41 -23.94 6.94
CA GLY A 127 13.70 -24.61 7.13
C GLY A 127 13.59 -26.04 7.68
N GLU A 128 12.64 -26.31 8.58
CA GLU A 128 12.38 -27.68 9.06
C GLU A 128 11.86 -28.60 7.95
N LEU A 129 10.99 -28.08 7.07
CA LEU A 129 10.46 -28.83 5.93
C LEU A 129 11.56 -29.10 4.90
N ASP A 130 12.38 -28.12 4.58
CA ASP A 130 13.53 -28.28 3.67
C ASP A 130 14.50 -29.35 4.20
N ALA A 131 14.83 -29.31 5.50
CA ALA A 131 15.68 -30.32 6.12
C ALA A 131 15.06 -31.73 6.06
N ARG A 132 13.73 -31.83 6.22
CA ARG A 132 13.02 -33.12 6.05
C ARG A 132 13.10 -33.59 4.61
N GLN A 133 12.89 -32.69 3.65
CA GLN A 133 12.95 -33.01 2.22
C GLN A 133 14.34 -33.51 1.81
N GLN A 134 15.40 -32.83 2.24
CA GLN A 134 16.78 -33.26 1.99
C GLN A 134 17.06 -34.65 2.57
N ARG A 135 16.58 -34.95 3.78
CA ARG A 135 16.74 -36.29 4.38
C ARG A 135 16.02 -37.37 3.56
N VAL A 136 14.80 -37.10 3.10
CA VAL A 136 14.05 -38.03 2.25
C VAL A 136 14.80 -38.26 0.94
N GLU A 137 15.32 -37.21 0.32
CA GLU A 137 16.10 -37.31 -0.92
C GLU A 137 17.37 -38.15 -0.75
N LEU A 138 18.10 -37.95 0.35
CA LEU A 138 19.27 -38.77 0.68
C LEU A 138 18.91 -40.24 0.88
N VAL A 139 17.83 -40.54 1.61
CA VAL A 139 17.35 -41.92 1.79
C VAL A 139 16.98 -42.55 0.45
N LEU A 140 16.26 -41.82 -0.42
CA LEU A 140 15.92 -42.29 -1.76
C LEU A 140 17.16 -42.56 -2.61
N LYS A 141 18.20 -41.73 -2.51
CA LYS A 141 19.46 -41.94 -3.22
C LYS A 141 20.16 -43.23 -2.77
N VAL A 142 20.27 -43.45 -1.46
CA VAL A 142 20.84 -44.68 -0.89
C VAL A 142 20.04 -45.91 -1.30
N LEU A 143 18.71 -45.83 -1.31
CA LEU A 143 17.85 -46.94 -1.77
C LEU A 143 18.07 -47.25 -3.26
N ARG A 144 18.28 -46.26 -4.12
CA ARG A 144 18.61 -46.48 -5.53
C ARG A 144 19.98 -47.15 -5.70
N GLU A 145 20.99 -46.69 -4.96
CA GLU A 145 22.35 -47.25 -5.02
C GLU A 145 22.38 -48.70 -4.53
N THR A 146 21.71 -48.99 -3.41
CA THR A 146 21.57 -50.38 -2.90
C THR A 146 20.77 -51.28 -3.84
N SER A 147 19.73 -50.77 -4.49
CA SER A 147 18.99 -51.53 -5.52
C SER A 147 19.89 -51.90 -6.69
N MET A 148 20.71 -50.96 -7.18
CA MET A 148 21.64 -51.25 -8.29
C MET A 148 22.74 -52.24 -7.89
N ALA A 149 23.23 -52.17 -6.64
CA ALA A 149 24.22 -53.12 -6.13
C ALA A 149 23.66 -54.54 -5.96
N ASN A 150 22.38 -54.67 -5.62
CA ASN A 150 21.70 -55.96 -5.43
C ASN A 150 21.06 -56.51 -6.72
N GLU A 151 21.07 -55.77 -7.81
CA GLU A 151 20.56 -56.25 -9.09
C GLU A 151 21.49 -57.34 -9.62
N LYS A 152 21.08 -58.60 -9.45
CA LYS A 152 21.83 -59.75 -9.95
C LYS A 152 21.92 -59.67 -11.47
N VAL A 153 23.07 -59.25 -11.97
CA VAL A 153 23.37 -59.24 -13.41
C VAL A 153 23.27 -60.67 -13.92
N GLY A 154 22.26 -60.93 -14.77
CA GLY A 154 22.08 -62.25 -15.36
C GLY A 154 23.32 -62.67 -16.14
N ARG A 155 23.71 -63.95 -16.06
CA ARG A 155 24.94 -64.49 -16.70
C ARG A 155 25.07 -64.16 -18.20
N ASN A 156 23.96 -63.93 -18.90
CA ASN A 156 23.89 -63.56 -20.32
C ASN A 156 23.66 -62.06 -20.61
N GLN A 157 23.44 -61.21 -19.61
CA GLN A 157 23.30 -59.76 -19.80
C GLN A 157 24.65 -59.08 -20.03
N ARG A 158 24.63 -57.83 -20.52
CA ARG A 158 25.87 -57.03 -20.69
C ARG A 158 26.55 -56.83 -19.34
N CYS A 159 27.87 -56.88 -19.34
CA CYS A 159 28.67 -56.67 -18.15
C CYS A 159 28.64 -55.19 -17.73
N PRO A 160 28.41 -54.87 -16.44
CA PRO A 160 28.29 -53.48 -15.97
C PRO A 160 29.61 -52.69 -16.00
N CYS A 161 30.75 -53.33 -16.29
CA CYS A 161 32.05 -52.65 -16.41
C CYS A 161 32.24 -51.88 -17.73
N GLY A 162 31.25 -51.88 -18.62
CA GLY A 162 31.32 -51.17 -19.90
C GLY A 162 32.12 -51.88 -21.00
N SER A 163 32.45 -53.17 -20.85
CA SER A 163 33.25 -53.92 -21.84
C SER A 163 32.47 -54.39 -23.08
N ASP A 164 31.16 -54.13 -23.14
CA ASP A 164 30.21 -54.65 -24.13
C ASP A 164 30.12 -56.19 -24.24
N LEU A 165 30.87 -56.93 -23.42
CA LEU A 165 30.81 -58.39 -23.34
C LEU A 165 29.65 -58.85 -22.43
N LYS A 166 29.15 -60.08 -22.65
CA LYS A 166 28.22 -60.74 -21.72
C LYS A 166 28.92 -60.98 -20.37
N TYR A 167 28.20 -60.86 -19.25
CA TYR A 167 28.76 -61.01 -17.89
C TYR A 167 29.61 -62.28 -17.74
N LYS A 168 29.14 -63.44 -18.23
CA LYS A 168 29.89 -64.72 -18.21
C LYS A 168 31.20 -64.77 -18.99
N ARG A 169 31.46 -63.81 -19.88
CA ARG A 169 32.66 -63.70 -20.70
C ARG A 169 33.58 -62.57 -20.23
N CYS A 170 33.22 -61.90 -19.14
CA CYS A 170 33.99 -60.82 -18.54
C CYS A 170 34.16 -61.14 -17.04
N HIS A 171 33.54 -60.39 -16.14
CA HIS A 171 33.65 -60.59 -14.69
C HIS A 171 33.06 -61.91 -14.16
N GLY A 172 32.16 -62.55 -14.90
CA GLY A 172 31.61 -63.87 -14.57
C GLY A 172 32.39 -65.04 -15.18
N SER A 173 33.58 -64.78 -15.75
CA SER A 173 34.47 -65.83 -16.23
C SER A 173 35.19 -66.42 -15.02
N SER A 174 34.75 -67.58 -14.55
CA SER A 174 35.57 -68.41 -13.68
C SER A 174 36.86 -68.70 -14.46
N GLY A 175 37.97 -68.08 -14.03
CA GLY A 175 39.26 -68.18 -14.71
C GLY A 175 39.52 -69.62 -15.11
N ARG A 176 39.66 -69.87 -16.41
CA ARG A 176 40.25 -71.10 -16.90
C ARG A 176 41.75 -70.87 -16.82
N GLU A 177 42.39 -71.49 -15.83
CA GLU A 177 43.78 -71.91 -15.94
C GLU A 177 43.95 -72.83 -17.16
#